data_AF-A0A7C5MQ47-F1
#
_entry.id   AF-A0A7C5MQ47-F1
#
_cell.length_a   1.000
_cell.length_b   1.000
_cell.length_c   1.000
_cell.angle_alpha   90.00
_cell.angle_beta   90.00
_cell.angle_gamma   90.00
#
_symmetry.space_group_name_H-M   'P 1'
#
loop_
_entity.id
_entity.type
_entity.pdbx_description
1 polymer ?
#
loop_
_entity_poly.entity_id
_entity_poly.type
_entity_poly.pdbx_seq_one_letter_code
_entity_poly.pdbx_strand_id
1 'polypeptide(L)'
;MANFLAQLTNFYKLFSLKDSVDRTYFNQVPIIPNQELIMRPGQEVEDLEAELNTTSLNFDPITDRRNRALDHLLARFGEEFLSGAYNALMRSGIEENQQRYEEELITAKLRFMRNIVELGRDRGRGLNYLNFSGGEVETDRVNHSMALQKRLALLFNMKDHQEYSLAGSIHGSEDLSFSKKAKPKAGKSAFTFSVKQQDVLTSVINDGLRRESFVVEENPKKKGTYHIFFKGLRGEGAKDPVFTGTSRDQCDNAITALIRKLKELNSRSEGFLLIEHLLLRPVGSVMHTWFLVKEGRILLESQVMEDMEFDHEFQNSLLERGTDIENYITSGSVDEGYTLVLTDEEGSIIAYKDGYIDETSAERERNQIVKLIPHLDKPNSDVIIRKEQHIPKGALLSDDFYSLQLSVILPAWPVRFRNEKFRALFEQMVKLSVPAHTSISCFWVDLAEMKDFETVFMDWRAEKAKVRPHQPWLDELSWCLLVLLKYFADPNDSLVVKELPGLRDKHGLSMKFRNEGE
;
A
#
# COMPACT_ATOMS: atom_id res chain seq x y z
N MET A 1 30.02 11.37 48.09
CA MET A 1 31.19 10.90 47.31
C MET A 1 30.98 9.50 46.74
N ALA A 2 30.57 8.49 47.52
CA ALA A 2 30.33 7.13 47.02
C ALA A 2 29.32 7.07 45.84
N ASN A 3 28.17 7.73 45.94
CA ASN A 3 27.20 7.81 44.83
C ASN A 3 27.76 8.48 43.57
N PHE A 4 28.68 9.45 43.71
CA PHE A 4 29.32 10.07 42.55
C PHE A 4 30.19 9.06 41.78
N LEU A 5 30.97 8.25 42.50
CA LEU A 5 31.76 7.18 41.88
C LEU A 5 30.86 6.13 41.24
N ALA A 6 29.79 5.71 41.91
CA ALA A 6 28.79 4.80 41.36
C ALA A 6 28.13 5.36 40.09
N GLN A 7 27.84 6.66 40.07
CA GLN A 7 27.28 7.34 38.89
C GLN A 7 28.28 7.37 37.73
N LEU A 8 29.55 7.66 38.02
CA LEU A 8 30.60 7.76 37.00
C LEU A 8 30.88 6.40 36.36
N THR A 9 30.93 5.32 37.16
CA THR A 9 31.14 3.95 36.64
C THR A 9 29.97 3.47 35.79
N ASN A 10 28.75 3.88 36.10
CA ASN A 10 27.54 3.44 35.41
C ASN A 10 26.99 4.45 34.40
N PHE A 11 27.68 5.58 34.17
CA PHE A 11 27.20 6.67 33.30
C PHE A 11 26.85 6.20 31.88
N TYR A 12 27.63 5.25 31.34
CA TYR A 12 27.38 4.68 30.01
C TYR A 12 26.00 3.99 29.88
N LYS A 13 25.43 3.49 30.99
CA LYS A 13 24.11 2.84 30.98
C LYS A 13 23.01 3.83 30.59
N LEU A 14 23.12 5.09 31.02
CA LEU A 14 22.18 6.16 30.69
C LEU A 14 22.16 6.50 29.19
N PHE A 15 23.28 6.31 28.48
CA PHE A 15 23.41 6.55 27.04
C PHE A 15 23.39 5.27 26.20
N SER A 16 23.18 4.11 26.82
CA SER A 16 23.15 2.83 26.11
C SER A 16 21.94 2.76 25.17
N LEU A 17 21.96 1.87 24.18
CA LEU A 17 20.78 1.59 23.33
C LEU A 17 19.99 0.36 23.81
N LYS A 18 20.10 -0.01 25.10
CA LYS A 18 19.36 -1.11 25.71
C LYS A 18 17.88 -0.74 25.90
N ASP A 19 16.98 -1.72 25.74
CA ASP A 19 15.52 -1.53 25.83
C ASP A 19 15.07 -1.15 27.24
N SER A 20 15.65 -1.77 28.27
CA SER A 20 15.36 -1.44 29.67
C SER A 20 16.58 -0.91 30.40
N VAL A 21 16.32 0.03 31.30
CA VAL A 21 17.28 0.58 32.25
C VAL A 21 16.59 0.65 33.60
N ASP A 22 17.05 -0.15 34.56
CA ASP A 22 16.38 -0.30 35.86
C ASP A 22 16.57 0.91 36.78
N ARG A 23 17.58 1.73 36.52
CA ARG A 23 17.89 2.97 37.26
C ARG A 23 18.80 3.90 36.45
N THR A 24 18.66 5.19 36.64
CA THR A 24 19.51 6.23 36.05
C THR A 24 20.39 6.95 37.07
N TYR A 25 19.99 6.92 38.33
CA TYR A 25 20.85 7.26 39.46
C TYR A 25 21.44 6.01 40.08
N PHE A 26 22.76 6.01 40.18
CA PHE A 26 23.51 4.92 40.78
C PHE A 26 24.06 5.35 42.13
N ASN A 27 23.92 4.43 43.08
CA ASN A 27 24.30 4.60 44.46
C ASN A 27 25.15 3.41 44.87
N GLN A 28 25.98 3.59 45.89
CA GLN A 28 26.75 2.51 46.47
C GLN A 28 26.99 2.82 47.95
N VAL A 29 27.01 1.80 48.79
CA VAL A 29 27.37 1.96 50.20
C VAL A 29 28.86 2.33 50.27
N PRO A 30 29.24 3.41 50.97
CA PRO A 30 30.64 3.78 51.13
C PRO A 30 31.38 2.72 51.96
N ILE A 31 32.48 2.20 51.43
CA ILE A 31 33.39 1.32 52.19
C ILE A 31 34.29 2.22 53.03
N ILE A 32 34.15 2.15 54.36
CA ILE A 32 34.93 2.94 55.30
C ILE A 32 35.57 2.05 56.38
N PRO A 33 36.74 2.42 56.93
CA PRO A 33 37.34 1.69 58.05
C PRO A 33 36.40 1.67 59.26
N ASN A 34 36.32 0.52 59.95
CA ASN A 34 35.50 0.29 61.14
C ASN A 34 33.99 0.55 60.91
N GLN A 35 33.47 0.19 59.74
CA GLN A 35 32.07 0.41 59.36
C GLN A 35 31.08 -0.26 60.33
N GLU A 36 31.47 -1.40 60.91
CA GLU A 36 30.67 -2.09 61.94
C GLU A 36 30.40 -1.27 63.22
N LEU A 37 31.19 -0.23 63.52
CA LEU A 37 30.95 0.64 64.69
C LEU A 37 29.75 1.58 64.51
N ILE A 38 29.29 1.79 63.28
CA ILE A 38 28.24 2.76 62.93
C ILE A 38 26.94 2.04 62.52
N MET A 39 27.02 0.75 62.20
CA MET A 39 25.89 -0.07 61.80
C MET A 39 25.05 -0.49 63.02
N ARG A 40 23.75 -0.73 62.81
CA ARG A 40 22.89 -1.25 63.88
C ARG A 40 23.31 -2.68 64.24
N PRO A 41 23.13 -3.12 65.51
CA PRO A 41 23.44 -4.48 65.90
C PRO A 41 22.69 -5.50 65.04
N GLY A 42 23.44 -6.37 64.34
CA GLY A 42 22.89 -7.42 63.46
C GLY A 42 22.43 -6.94 62.07
N GLN A 43 22.75 -5.71 61.67
CA GLN A 43 22.48 -5.19 60.32
C GLN A 43 23.67 -5.47 59.40
N GLU A 44 23.43 -6.12 58.27
CA GLU A 44 24.46 -6.39 57.27
C GLU A 44 24.59 -5.25 56.26
N VAL A 45 25.71 -5.19 55.52
CA VAL A 45 25.92 -4.18 54.47
C VAL A 45 24.90 -4.32 53.35
N GLU A 46 24.47 -5.56 53.08
CA GLU A 46 23.47 -5.91 52.08
C GLU A 46 22.09 -5.32 52.42
N ASP A 47 21.72 -5.27 53.71
CA ASP A 47 20.47 -4.65 54.17
C ASP A 47 20.48 -3.14 53.91
N LEU A 48 21.62 -2.49 54.19
CA LEU A 48 21.84 -1.08 53.91
C LEU A 48 21.80 -0.78 52.41
N GLU A 49 22.38 -1.65 51.59
CA GLU A 49 22.33 -1.52 50.13
C GLU A 49 20.90 -1.66 49.61
N ALA A 50 20.12 -2.61 50.15
CA ALA A 50 18.71 -2.79 49.80
C ALA A 50 17.85 -1.56 50.18
N GLU A 51 18.01 -1.01 51.38
CA GLU A 51 17.33 0.22 51.82
C GLU A 51 17.73 1.43 50.96
N LEU A 52 19.02 1.58 50.67
CA LEU A 52 19.54 2.66 49.83
C LEU A 52 19.00 2.57 48.40
N ASN A 53 18.96 1.37 47.83
CA ASN A 53 18.40 1.09 46.51
C ASN A 53 16.92 1.45 46.43
N THR A 54 16.14 0.98 47.41
CA THR A 54 14.70 1.27 47.49
C THR A 54 14.45 2.77 47.61
N THR A 55 15.22 3.45 48.47
CA THR A 55 15.12 4.91 48.65
C THR A 55 15.50 5.64 47.36
N SER A 56 16.59 5.25 46.71
CA SER A 56 17.05 5.91 45.48
C SER A 56 16.08 5.73 44.32
N LEU A 57 15.45 4.55 44.19
CA LEU A 57 14.45 4.28 43.15
C LEU A 57 13.22 5.18 43.29
N ASN A 58 12.78 5.47 44.52
CA ASN A 58 11.65 6.37 44.77
C ASN A 58 11.90 7.81 44.29
N PHE A 59 13.16 8.24 44.21
CA PHE A 59 13.56 9.57 43.76
C PHE A 59 14.19 9.59 42.37
N ASP A 60 14.23 8.46 41.65
CA ASP A 60 14.82 8.37 40.32
C ASP A 60 13.77 8.59 39.24
N PRO A 61 13.80 9.75 38.53
CA PRO A 61 12.93 9.99 37.39
C PRO A 61 13.50 9.27 36.17
N ILE A 62 13.37 7.94 36.15
CA ILE A 62 14.00 7.05 35.17
C ILE A 62 13.58 7.42 33.74
N THR A 63 12.27 7.58 33.50
CA THR A 63 11.71 7.88 32.17
C THR A 63 12.20 9.24 31.66
N ASP A 64 12.08 10.30 32.45
CA ASP A 64 12.54 11.65 32.10
C ASP A 64 14.04 11.70 31.80
N ARG A 65 14.87 11.16 32.71
CA ARG A 65 16.33 11.18 32.55
C ARG A 65 16.77 10.41 31.32
N ARG A 66 16.16 9.24 31.10
CA ARG A 66 16.42 8.42 29.92
C ARG A 66 16.01 9.14 28.64
N ASN A 67 14.83 9.76 28.64
CA ASN A 67 14.31 10.51 27.50
C ASN A 67 15.24 11.66 27.09
N ARG A 68 15.70 12.49 28.04
CA ARG A 68 16.65 13.59 27.78
C ARG A 68 18.00 13.10 27.27
N ALA A 69 18.50 11.97 27.78
CA ALA A 69 19.74 11.38 27.30
C ALA A 69 19.62 10.92 25.83
N LEU A 70 18.48 10.33 25.45
CA LEU A 70 18.21 9.96 24.06
C LEU A 70 18.05 11.18 23.16
N ASP A 71 17.40 12.24 23.62
CA ASP A 71 17.29 13.51 22.88
C ASP A 71 18.67 14.12 22.61
N HIS A 72 19.55 14.10 23.61
CA HIS A 72 20.93 14.54 23.42
C HIS A 72 21.68 13.69 22.38
N LEU A 73 21.44 12.37 22.35
CA LEU A 73 22.05 11.50 21.32
C LEU A 73 21.50 11.79 19.93
N LEU A 74 20.19 11.96 19.77
CA LEU A 74 19.55 12.31 18.51
C LEU A 74 20.06 13.66 17.97
N ALA A 75 20.16 14.66 18.84
CA ALA A 75 20.63 16.00 18.49
C ALA A 75 22.07 15.99 17.92
N ARG A 76 22.92 15.05 18.35
CA ARG A 76 24.28 14.89 17.79
C ARG A 76 24.27 14.51 16.31
N PHE A 77 23.20 13.89 15.83
CA PHE A 77 22.99 13.56 14.42
C PHE A 77 22.14 14.59 13.68
N GLY A 78 21.79 15.72 14.33
CA GLY A 78 20.89 16.72 13.77
C GLY A 78 19.44 16.24 13.66
N GLU A 79 19.07 15.20 14.42
CA GLU A 79 17.72 14.66 14.44
C GLU A 79 16.97 15.13 15.68
N GLU A 80 15.68 15.41 15.51
CA GLU A 80 14.77 15.79 16.59
C GLU A 80 13.55 14.87 16.56
N PHE A 81 13.23 14.27 17.70
CA PHE A 81 12.01 13.50 17.83
C PHE A 81 10.86 14.42 18.23
N LEU A 82 9.74 14.34 17.50
CA LEU A 82 8.57 15.21 17.67
C LEU A 82 7.75 14.91 18.93
N SER A 83 8.39 14.93 20.09
CA SER A 83 7.84 14.46 21.38
C SER A 83 6.60 15.26 21.80
N GLY A 84 6.58 16.58 21.57
CA GLY A 84 5.44 17.44 21.90
C GLY A 84 4.24 17.23 20.97
N ALA A 85 4.51 17.05 19.68
CA ALA A 85 3.46 16.80 18.71
C ALA A 85 2.89 15.37 18.85
N TYR A 86 3.74 14.38 19.10
CA TYR A 86 3.34 13.01 19.44
C TYR A 86 2.44 12.98 20.69
N ASN A 87 2.75 13.77 21.72
CA ASN A 87 1.95 13.86 22.95
C ASN A 87 0.56 14.46 22.68
N ALA A 88 0.51 15.55 21.92
CA ALA A 88 -0.74 16.23 21.56
C ALA A 88 -1.66 15.34 20.70
N LEU A 89 -1.09 14.43 19.90
CA LEU A 89 -1.82 13.55 18.99
C LEU A 89 -2.27 12.24 19.66
N MET A 90 -1.52 11.74 20.66
CA MET A 90 -1.89 10.54 21.41
C MET A 90 -2.92 10.80 22.52
N ARG A 91 -2.98 12.02 23.08
CA ARG A 91 -3.99 12.40 24.07
C ARG A 91 -5.44 12.32 23.57
N SER A 92 -5.69 12.39 22.26
CA SER A 92 -7.05 12.27 21.72
C SER A 92 -7.59 10.83 21.67
N GLY A 93 -6.74 9.83 21.88
CA GLY A 93 -7.09 8.42 21.70
C GLY A 93 -7.37 7.64 22.98
N ILE A 94 -6.54 7.80 24.01
CA ILE A 94 -6.54 6.91 25.19
C ILE A 94 -6.02 7.72 26.40
N GLU A 95 -6.88 8.01 27.38
CA GLU A 95 -6.51 8.66 28.66
C GLU A 95 -5.64 7.75 29.57
N GLU A 96 -5.46 6.48 29.20
CA GLU A 96 -4.72 5.52 30.02
C GLU A 96 -3.19 5.72 29.98
N ASN A 97 -2.72 6.32 31.07
CA ASN A 97 -1.36 6.32 31.61
C ASN A 97 -0.30 7.09 30.81
N GLN A 98 -0.08 8.35 31.24
CA GLN A 98 1.08 9.17 30.86
C GLN A 98 2.42 8.41 30.95
N GLN A 99 2.57 7.51 31.93
CA GLN A 99 3.76 6.68 32.08
C GLN A 99 3.96 5.71 30.89
N ARG A 100 2.89 5.03 30.43
CA ARG A 100 2.98 4.15 29.26
C ARG A 100 3.38 4.92 28.01
N TYR A 101 2.83 6.14 27.86
CA TYR A 101 3.20 7.02 26.75
C TYR A 101 4.70 7.37 26.78
N GLU A 102 5.26 7.71 27.94
CA GLU A 102 6.68 8.02 28.09
C GLU A 102 7.57 6.81 27.77
N GLU A 103 7.16 5.60 28.17
CA GLU A 103 7.84 4.34 27.86
C GLU A 103 7.80 4.02 26.35
N GLU A 104 6.64 4.21 25.71
CA GLU A 104 6.50 4.05 24.26
C GLU A 104 7.35 5.06 23.49
N LEU A 105 7.43 6.31 23.96
CA LEU A 105 8.26 7.36 23.38
C LEU A 105 9.75 6.98 23.42
N ILE A 106 10.23 6.50 24.57
CA ILE A 106 11.61 6.00 24.73
C ILE A 106 11.86 4.84 23.76
N THR A 107 10.92 3.90 23.68
CA THR A 107 11.01 2.75 22.76
C THR A 107 11.09 3.19 21.30
N ALA A 108 10.28 4.19 20.90
CA ALA A 108 10.31 4.75 19.55
C ALA A 108 11.65 5.43 19.24
N LYS A 109 12.17 6.24 20.18
CA LYS A 109 13.51 6.87 20.07
C LYS A 109 14.62 5.84 19.94
N LEU A 110 14.58 4.77 20.73
CA LEU A 110 15.54 3.67 20.63
C LEU A 110 15.47 2.97 19.27
N ARG A 111 14.25 2.71 18.75
CA ARG A 111 14.07 2.11 17.43
C ARG A 111 14.64 3.01 16.33
N PHE A 112 14.40 4.32 16.39
CA PHE A 112 14.97 5.28 15.45
C PHE A 112 16.50 5.32 15.55
N MET A 113 17.05 5.45 16.76
CA MET A 113 18.49 5.49 17.01
C MET A 113 19.24 4.24 16.52
N ARG A 114 18.65 3.06 16.68
CA ARG A 114 19.22 1.79 16.17
C ARG A 114 19.38 1.77 14.65
N ASN A 115 18.57 2.55 13.93
CA ASN A 115 18.59 2.64 12.47
C ASN A 115 19.31 3.89 11.95
N ILE A 116 19.82 4.78 12.81
CA ILE A 116 20.27 6.12 12.41
C ILE A 116 21.37 6.12 11.35
N VAL A 117 22.27 5.13 11.39
CA VAL A 117 23.35 4.98 10.42
C VAL A 117 22.80 4.61 9.04
N GLU A 118 21.89 3.64 8.98
CA GLU A 118 21.22 3.22 7.75
C GLU A 118 20.39 4.38 7.16
N LEU A 119 19.58 5.04 7.99
CA LEU A 119 18.74 6.17 7.58
C LEU A 119 19.57 7.34 7.04
N GLY A 120 20.74 7.60 7.62
CA GLY A 120 21.66 8.64 7.17
C GLY A 120 22.37 8.27 5.86
N ARG A 121 22.91 7.05 5.77
CA ARG A 121 23.65 6.56 4.59
C ARG A 121 22.76 6.43 3.37
N ASP A 122 21.57 5.85 3.54
CA ASP A 122 20.70 5.45 2.44
C ASP A 122 19.60 6.51 2.17
N ARG A 123 19.71 7.72 2.73
CA ARG A 123 18.69 8.78 2.67
C ARG A 123 18.15 9.13 1.27
N GLY A 124 18.99 9.01 0.24
CA GLY A 124 18.66 9.30 -1.16
C GLY A 124 18.52 8.05 -2.03
N ARG A 125 18.49 6.87 -1.41
CA ARG A 125 18.39 5.59 -2.11
C ARG A 125 16.95 5.34 -2.52
N GLY A 126 16.73 5.23 -3.83
CA GLY A 126 15.44 4.82 -4.40
C GLY A 126 15.12 3.35 -4.19
N LEU A 127 13.91 2.97 -4.57
CA LEU A 127 13.40 1.61 -4.47
C LEU A 127 14.15 0.65 -5.41
N ASN A 128 14.69 -0.43 -4.86
CA ASN A 128 15.21 -1.53 -5.65
C ASN A 128 14.08 -2.52 -5.98
N TYR A 129 13.39 -2.31 -7.10
CA TYR A 129 12.25 -3.14 -7.51
C TYR A 129 12.63 -4.57 -7.94
N LEU A 130 13.90 -4.83 -8.29
CA LEU A 130 14.37 -6.17 -8.68
C LEU A 130 14.49 -7.15 -7.50
N ASN A 131 14.51 -6.64 -6.26
CA ASN A 131 14.59 -7.47 -5.05
C ASN A 131 13.22 -7.99 -4.58
N PHE A 132 12.16 -7.81 -5.37
CA PHE A 132 10.84 -8.33 -5.04
C PHE A 132 10.78 -9.82 -5.40
N SER A 133 10.59 -10.67 -4.40
CA SER A 133 10.57 -12.13 -4.49
C SER A 133 9.20 -12.71 -4.84
N GLY A 134 8.17 -11.87 -5.04
CA GLY A 134 6.89 -12.31 -5.60
C GLY A 134 6.03 -13.10 -4.62
N GLY A 135 5.89 -12.64 -3.37
CA GLY A 135 4.91 -13.16 -2.41
C GLY A 135 5.49 -13.88 -1.21
N GLU A 136 6.82 -13.95 -1.06
CA GLU A 136 7.42 -14.33 0.22
C GLU A 136 7.37 -13.12 1.17
N VAL A 137 6.34 -13.11 2.03
CA VAL A 137 6.00 -11.98 2.91
C VAL A 137 7.21 -11.48 3.72
N GLU A 138 8.09 -12.36 4.17
CA GLU A 138 9.24 -12.00 5.02
C GLU A 138 10.39 -11.33 4.24
N THR A 139 10.72 -11.85 3.05
CA THR A 139 11.76 -11.29 2.17
C THR A 139 11.27 -10.03 1.46
N ASP A 140 10.00 -9.98 1.08
CA ASP A 140 9.39 -8.81 0.45
C ASP A 140 9.24 -7.63 1.44
N ARG A 141 9.01 -7.89 2.75
CA ARG A 141 8.97 -6.86 3.81
C ARG A 141 10.32 -6.16 4.01
N VAL A 142 11.42 -6.92 4.00
CA VAL A 142 12.78 -6.39 4.20
C VAL A 142 13.23 -5.57 2.99
N ASN A 143 12.82 -5.96 1.77
CA ASN A 143 13.24 -5.32 0.53
C ASN A 143 12.36 -4.13 0.10
N HIS A 144 11.23 -3.89 0.78
CA HIS A 144 10.25 -2.86 0.41
C HIS A 144 10.55 -1.45 0.96
N SER A 145 11.35 -1.32 2.02
CA SER A 145 11.48 -0.01 2.69
C SER A 145 12.57 0.86 2.06
N MET A 146 12.16 1.89 1.30
CA MET A 146 13.03 3.03 1.01
C MET A 146 13.46 3.68 2.34
N ALA A 147 14.70 4.17 2.43
CA ALA A 147 15.19 4.76 3.67
C ALA A 147 14.34 5.97 4.12
N LEU A 148 13.80 6.73 3.17
CA LEU A 148 12.85 7.81 3.43
C LEU A 148 11.57 7.31 4.10
N GLN A 149 10.95 6.25 3.55
CA GLN A 149 9.74 5.63 4.10
C GLN A 149 10.02 5.09 5.50
N LYS A 150 11.14 4.36 5.68
CA LYS A 150 11.59 3.84 6.98
C LYS A 150 11.80 4.96 8.00
N ARG A 151 12.47 6.05 7.61
CA ARG A 151 12.71 7.21 8.48
C ARG A 151 11.42 7.83 8.98
N LEU A 152 10.50 8.13 8.07
CA LEU A 152 9.20 8.73 8.38
C LEU A 152 8.36 7.80 9.27
N ALA A 153 8.27 6.51 8.91
CA ALA A 153 7.59 5.53 9.72
C ALA A 153 8.11 5.45 11.16
N LEU A 154 9.44 5.39 11.33
CA LEU A 154 10.07 5.34 12.65
C LEU A 154 9.84 6.62 13.46
N LEU A 155 9.86 7.79 12.80
CA LEU A 155 9.58 9.08 13.41
C LEU A 155 8.13 9.16 13.95
N PHE A 156 7.18 8.56 13.24
CA PHE A 156 5.78 8.47 13.66
C PHE A 156 5.45 7.22 14.49
N ASN A 157 6.47 6.43 14.86
CA ASN A 157 6.32 5.16 15.59
C ASN A 157 5.35 4.16 14.93
N MET A 158 5.34 4.12 13.59
CA MET A 158 4.61 3.11 12.82
C MET A 158 5.38 1.79 12.92
N LYS A 159 4.82 0.81 13.65
CA LYS A 159 5.51 -0.45 13.99
C LYS A 159 5.69 -1.33 12.77
N ASP A 160 4.63 -1.46 11.96
CA ASP A 160 4.57 -2.39 10.83
C ASP A 160 4.71 -1.69 9.47
N HIS A 161 5.61 -0.71 9.39
CA HIS A 161 5.83 0.10 8.17
C HIS A 161 6.33 -0.66 6.94
N GLN A 162 6.64 -1.94 7.09
CA GLN A 162 6.99 -2.86 6.01
C GLN A 162 5.74 -3.59 5.44
N GLU A 163 4.58 -3.47 6.08
CA GLU A 163 3.31 -3.96 5.55
C GLU A 163 2.95 -3.19 4.29
N TYR A 164 2.75 -3.94 3.22
CA TYR A 164 2.34 -3.42 1.93
C TYR A 164 0.83 -3.58 1.68
N SER A 165 0.13 -4.33 2.55
CA SER A 165 -1.34 -4.44 2.51
C SER A 165 -1.97 -3.90 3.79
N LEU A 166 -2.25 -2.61 3.74
CA LEU A 166 -2.90 -1.84 4.80
C LEU A 166 -4.41 -2.14 4.83
N ALA A 167 -5.03 -2.35 3.67
CA ALA A 167 -6.46 -2.69 3.53
C ALA A 167 -6.74 -4.19 3.71
N GLY A 168 -5.84 -5.07 3.25
CA GLY A 168 -6.03 -6.53 3.31
C GLY A 168 -6.14 -7.09 4.74
N SER A 169 -5.46 -6.45 5.69
CA SER A 169 -5.55 -6.76 7.12
C SER A 169 -6.98 -6.76 7.67
N ILE A 170 -7.88 -5.96 7.08
CA ILE A 170 -9.27 -5.82 7.53
C ILE A 170 -10.18 -6.89 6.91
N HIS A 171 -9.97 -7.24 5.64
CA HIS A 171 -10.82 -8.18 4.91
C HIS A 171 -10.51 -9.66 5.20
N GLY A 172 -9.29 -9.98 5.65
CA GLY A 172 -8.85 -11.36 5.96
C GLY A 172 -9.17 -11.86 7.38
N SER A 173 -9.88 -11.08 8.19
CA SER A 173 -10.08 -11.41 9.61
C SER A 173 -11.26 -12.40 9.81
N GLU A 174 -10.97 -13.63 10.21
CA GLU A 174 -11.99 -14.69 10.42
C GLU A 174 -13.09 -14.33 11.45
N ASP A 175 -12.76 -13.50 12.45
CA ASP A 175 -13.69 -13.12 13.53
C ASP A 175 -14.60 -11.91 13.21
N LEU A 176 -14.39 -11.22 12.09
CA LEU A 176 -15.20 -10.08 11.67
C LEU A 176 -15.87 -10.40 10.33
N SER A 177 -17.19 -10.60 10.37
CA SER A 177 -17.98 -10.80 9.16
C SER A 177 -18.82 -9.58 8.85
N PHE A 178 -18.71 -9.10 7.63
CA PHE A 178 -19.47 -7.98 7.07
C PHE A 178 -20.40 -8.54 6.00
N SER A 179 -21.72 -8.58 6.25
CA SER A 179 -22.70 -9.18 5.32
C SER A 179 -23.98 -8.37 5.19
N LYS A 180 -24.58 -8.35 3.99
CA LYS A 180 -25.84 -7.63 3.68
C LYS A 180 -27.08 -8.24 4.36
N LYS A 181 -27.04 -9.53 4.74
CA LYS A 181 -28.18 -10.28 5.33
C LYS A 181 -27.71 -11.42 6.24
N ALA A 182 -27.00 -11.12 7.33
CA ALA A 182 -26.61 -12.15 8.29
C ALA A 182 -27.14 -11.82 9.69
N LYS A 183 -27.81 -12.80 10.30
CA LYS A 183 -28.07 -12.82 11.75
C LYS A 183 -26.93 -13.57 12.43
N PRO A 184 -26.42 -13.09 13.58
CA PRO A 184 -25.40 -13.83 14.32
C PRO A 184 -25.93 -15.23 14.66
N LYS A 185 -25.11 -16.26 14.42
CA LYS A 185 -25.42 -17.65 14.80
C LYS A 185 -24.97 -17.88 16.23
N ALA A 186 -25.86 -18.37 17.09
CA ALA A 186 -25.55 -18.73 18.47
C ALA A 186 -24.40 -19.76 18.51
N GLY A 187 -23.34 -19.46 19.28
CA GLY A 187 -22.19 -20.35 19.47
C GLY A 187 -20.98 -20.11 18.55
N LYS A 188 -21.04 -19.16 17.61
CA LYS A 188 -19.83 -18.69 16.90
C LYS A 188 -19.21 -17.50 17.61
N SER A 189 -17.87 -17.47 17.68
CA SER A 189 -17.07 -16.38 18.26
C SER A 189 -17.03 -15.09 17.42
N ALA A 190 -17.48 -15.16 16.16
CA ALA A 190 -17.35 -14.06 15.21
C ALA A 190 -18.46 -13.01 15.35
N PHE A 191 -18.08 -11.74 15.36
CA PHE A 191 -19.01 -10.61 15.28
C PHE A 191 -19.52 -10.46 13.85
N THR A 192 -20.83 -10.22 13.71
CA THR A 192 -21.47 -10.05 12.41
C THR A 192 -22.08 -8.66 12.31
N PHE A 193 -21.55 -7.84 11.42
CA PHE A 193 -22.06 -6.50 11.16
C PHE A 193 -22.88 -6.49 9.87
N SER A 194 -24.10 -5.97 9.96
CA SER A 194 -25.01 -5.85 8.81
C SER A 194 -24.57 -4.68 7.92
N VAL A 195 -24.13 -4.98 6.70
CA VAL A 195 -23.57 -4.00 5.75
C VAL A 195 -24.68 -3.51 4.83
N LYS A 196 -25.53 -2.61 5.32
CA LYS A 196 -26.41 -1.83 4.43
C LYS A 196 -25.81 -0.49 4.02
N GLN A 197 -24.73 -0.05 4.68
CA GLN A 197 -24.02 1.22 4.42
C GLN A 197 -22.54 0.96 4.15
N GLN A 198 -21.95 1.78 3.27
CA GLN A 198 -20.52 1.74 2.93
C GLN A 198 -19.64 2.13 4.15
N ASP A 199 -20.21 2.83 5.13
CA ASP A 199 -19.50 3.37 6.31
C ASP A 199 -19.47 2.46 7.54
N VAL A 200 -20.10 1.28 7.49
CA VAL A 200 -20.20 0.37 8.66
C VAL A 200 -18.82 -0.03 9.15
N LEU A 201 -17.93 -0.38 8.21
CA LEU A 201 -16.58 -0.84 8.52
C LEU A 201 -15.74 0.27 9.17
N THR A 202 -15.75 1.46 8.56
CA THR A 202 -15.09 2.65 9.10
C THR A 202 -15.64 3.01 10.48
N SER A 203 -16.96 2.92 10.69
CA SER A 203 -17.59 3.19 11.99
C SER A 203 -17.16 2.16 13.05
N VAL A 204 -17.11 0.88 12.70
CA VAL A 204 -16.69 -0.18 13.62
C VAL A 204 -15.22 -0.05 14.00
N ILE A 205 -14.33 0.22 13.05
CA ILE A 205 -12.89 0.39 13.29
C ILE A 205 -12.61 1.58 14.22
N ASN A 206 -13.43 2.61 14.15
CA ASN A 206 -13.24 3.85 14.91
C ASN A 206 -14.00 3.85 16.24
N ASP A 207 -15.32 3.75 16.20
CA ASP A 207 -16.15 3.86 17.39
C ASP A 207 -16.13 2.56 18.20
N GLY A 208 -15.81 1.43 17.59
CA GLY A 208 -15.71 0.12 18.25
C GLY A 208 -14.51 -0.05 19.19
N LEU A 209 -13.64 0.96 19.33
CA LEU A 209 -12.50 0.92 20.26
C LEU A 209 -12.88 1.21 21.71
N ARG A 210 -14.11 1.71 21.93
CA ARG A 210 -14.63 2.15 23.22
C ARG A 210 -15.67 1.17 23.74
N ARG A 211 -15.59 0.79 25.01
CA ARG A 211 -16.56 -0.13 25.63
C ARG A 211 -17.96 0.48 25.62
N GLU A 212 -18.06 1.79 25.72
CA GLU A 212 -19.29 2.58 25.78
C GLU A 212 -20.10 2.51 24.47
N SER A 213 -19.44 2.16 23.36
CA SER A 213 -20.05 1.98 22.05
C SER A 213 -20.85 0.68 21.93
N PHE A 214 -20.77 -0.21 22.92
CA PHE A 214 -21.49 -1.48 22.95
C PHE A 214 -22.52 -1.54 24.08
N VAL A 215 -23.73 -1.98 23.76
CA VAL A 215 -24.81 -2.23 24.73
C VAL A 215 -25.05 -3.73 24.81
N VAL A 216 -25.20 -4.26 26.03
CA VAL A 216 -25.55 -5.67 26.27
C VAL A 216 -26.95 -5.69 26.86
N GLU A 217 -27.88 -6.38 26.19
CA GLU A 217 -29.27 -6.53 26.65
C GLU A 217 -29.67 -8.01 26.68
N GLU A 218 -30.56 -8.38 27.60
CA GLU A 218 -31.12 -9.74 27.63
C GLU A 218 -32.16 -9.90 26.52
N ASN A 219 -32.15 -11.05 25.84
CA ASN A 219 -33.07 -11.34 24.77
C ASN A 219 -34.51 -11.52 25.29
N PRO A 220 -35.48 -10.68 24.88
CA PRO A 220 -36.86 -10.78 25.35
C PRO A 220 -37.56 -12.07 24.89
N LYS A 221 -37.07 -12.73 23.83
CA LYS A 221 -37.67 -13.96 23.28
C LYS A 221 -37.12 -15.25 23.88
N LYS A 222 -35.94 -15.22 24.53
CA LYS A 222 -35.29 -16.42 25.08
C LYS A 222 -34.46 -16.04 26.31
N LYS A 223 -35.04 -16.28 27.50
CA LYS A 223 -34.37 -16.06 28.80
C LYS A 223 -33.03 -16.79 28.86
N GLY A 224 -32.02 -16.13 29.43
CA GLY A 224 -30.65 -16.68 29.51
C GLY A 224 -29.84 -16.56 28.21
N THR A 225 -30.28 -15.74 27.25
CA THR A 225 -29.45 -15.34 26.10
C THR A 225 -29.31 -13.83 26.07
N TYR A 226 -28.10 -13.35 25.77
CA TYR A 226 -27.74 -11.93 25.77
C TYR A 226 -27.33 -11.50 24.35
N HIS A 227 -27.73 -10.30 23.97
CA HIS A 227 -27.43 -9.67 22.69
C HIS A 227 -26.50 -8.48 22.89
N ILE A 228 -25.52 -8.33 21.99
CA ILE A 228 -24.67 -7.15 21.92
C ILE A 228 -25.15 -6.28 20.76
N PHE A 229 -25.31 -4.98 21.02
CA PHE A 229 -25.65 -3.96 20.03
C PHE A 229 -24.52 -2.94 19.93
N PHE A 230 -24.28 -2.41 18.73
CA PHE A 230 -23.26 -1.41 18.47
C PHE A 230 -23.91 -0.05 18.18
N LYS A 231 -23.59 0.97 18.99
CA LYS A 231 -24.22 2.30 18.96
C LYS A 231 -23.80 3.17 17.77
N GLY A 232 -22.64 2.89 17.16
CA GLY A 232 -22.09 3.70 16.05
C GLY A 232 -22.93 3.65 14.78
N LEU A 233 -23.81 2.66 14.64
CA LEU A 233 -24.74 2.53 13.52
C LEU A 233 -26.00 3.37 13.80
N ARG A 234 -25.98 4.66 13.45
CA ARG A 234 -27.18 5.51 13.52
C ARG A 234 -28.21 5.08 12.46
N GLY A 235 -29.46 4.90 12.86
CA GLY A 235 -30.55 4.35 12.04
C GLY A 235 -30.72 2.84 12.25
N GLU A 236 -31.80 2.25 11.71
CA GLU A 236 -32.34 0.89 11.92
C GLU A 236 -31.37 -0.27 12.32
N GLY A 237 -30.08 -0.22 12.01
CA GLY A 237 -29.05 -1.20 12.42
C GLY A 237 -28.77 -1.29 13.93
N ALA A 238 -29.13 -0.28 14.75
CA ALA A 238 -29.09 -0.41 16.21
C ALA A 238 -30.07 -1.47 16.76
N LYS A 239 -31.02 -1.96 15.94
CA LYS A 239 -32.00 -2.99 16.32
C LYS A 239 -31.50 -4.42 16.04
N ASP A 240 -30.43 -4.58 15.27
CA ASP A 240 -29.89 -5.90 14.91
C ASP A 240 -28.72 -6.25 15.86
N PRO A 241 -28.76 -7.41 16.53
CA PRO A 241 -27.67 -7.83 17.39
C PRO A 241 -26.42 -8.17 16.56
N VAL A 242 -25.25 -7.67 16.98
CA VAL A 242 -23.95 -7.96 16.33
C VAL A 242 -23.30 -9.23 16.87
N PHE A 243 -23.72 -9.67 18.07
CA PHE A 243 -23.25 -10.88 18.73
C PHE A 243 -24.31 -11.42 19.70
N THR A 244 -24.29 -12.74 19.91
CA THR A 244 -25.19 -13.47 20.82
C THR A 244 -24.39 -14.33 21.79
N GLY A 245 -24.56 -14.10 23.10
CA GLY A 245 -23.94 -14.88 24.17
C GLY A 245 -24.94 -15.60 25.07
N THR A 246 -24.44 -16.53 25.88
CA THR A 246 -25.20 -17.28 26.90
C THR A 246 -25.08 -16.68 28.30
N SER A 247 -24.12 -15.78 28.53
CA SER A 247 -23.98 -15.01 29.77
C SER A 247 -23.51 -13.58 29.53
N ARG A 248 -23.73 -12.71 30.51
CA ARG A 248 -23.23 -11.32 30.47
C ARG A 248 -21.71 -11.27 30.46
N ASP A 249 -21.05 -12.09 31.27
CA ASP A 249 -19.58 -12.19 31.32
C ASP A 249 -18.99 -12.65 29.98
N GLN A 250 -19.66 -13.58 29.28
CA GLN A 250 -19.24 -13.98 27.94
C GLN A 250 -19.31 -12.80 26.95
N CYS A 251 -20.35 -11.97 27.05
CA CYS A 251 -20.49 -10.79 26.21
C CYS A 251 -19.41 -9.75 26.51
N ASP A 252 -19.10 -9.49 27.79
CA ASP A 252 -18.05 -8.56 28.19
C ASP A 252 -16.65 -9.04 27.77
N ASN A 253 -16.37 -10.34 27.91
CA ASN A 253 -15.14 -10.94 27.41
C ASN A 253 -15.04 -10.85 25.87
N ALA A 254 -16.15 -11.07 25.16
CA ALA A 254 -16.21 -10.93 23.71
C ALA A 254 -15.97 -9.48 23.25
N ILE A 255 -16.55 -8.49 23.93
CA ILE A 255 -16.30 -7.06 23.65
C ILE A 255 -14.83 -6.71 23.90
N THR A 256 -14.26 -7.19 25.02
CA THR A 256 -12.85 -6.94 25.34
C THR A 256 -11.92 -7.55 24.28
N ALA A 257 -12.22 -8.76 23.81
CA ALA A 257 -11.50 -9.41 22.72
C ALA A 257 -11.64 -8.65 21.38
N LEU A 258 -12.85 -8.17 21.07
CA LEU A 258 -13.11 -7.36 19.88
C LEU A 258 -12.32 -6.04 19.92
N ILE A 259 -12.37 -5.30 21.04
CA ILE A 259 -11.63 -4.04 21.20
C ILE A 259 -10.13 -4.27 21.01
N ARG A 260 -9.58 -5.35 21.60
CA ARG A 260 -8.17 -5.73 21.40
C ARG A 260 -7.86 -5.95 19.92
N LYS A 261 -8.70 -6.71 19.22
CA LYS A 261 -8.54 -6.98 17.78
C LYS A 261 -8.65 -5.71 16.93
N LEU A 262 -9.59 -4.81 17.24
CA LEU A 262 -9.72 -3.52 16.53
C LEU A 262 -8.51 -2.61 16.77
N LYS A 263 -7.89 -2.64 17.96
CA LYS A 263 -6.61 -1.96 18.23
C LYS A 263 -5.48 -2.55 17.39
N GLU A 264 -5.38 -3.87 17.31
CA GLU A 264 -4.39 -4.56 16.46
C GLU A 264 -4.59 -4.22 14.97
N LEU A 265 -5.83 -4.23 14.48
CA LEU A 265 -6.15 -3.86 13.10
C LEU A 265 -5.79 -2.40 12.79
N ASN A 266 -6.11 -1.46 13.69
CA ASN A 266 -5.67 -0.08 13.54
C ASN A 266 -4.14 0.00 13.45
N SER A 267 -3.42 -0.67 14.35
CA SER A 267 -1.95 -0.67 14.36
C SER A 267 -1.34 -1.25 13.08
N ARG A 268 -1.94 -2.31 12.51
CA ARG A 268 -1.45 -2.93 11.26
C ARG A 268 -1.76 -2.10 10.02
N SER A 269 -2.87 -1.36 10.03
CA SER A 269 -3.21 -0.41 8.97
C SER A 269 -2.46 0.93 9.11
N GLU A 270 -1.67 1.16 10.16
CA GLU A 270 -0.83 2.34 10.30
C GLU A 270 0.48 2.18 9.51
N GLY A 271 0.40 2.55 8.23
CA GLY A 271 1.54 2.60 7.31
C GLY A 271 1.22 3.49 6.12
N PHE A 272 2.10 3.51 5.13
CA PHE A 272 1.86 4.23 3.88
C PHE A 272 2.74 3.65 2.77
N LEU A 273 2.28 3.82 1.54
CA LEU A 273 3.01 3.42 0.34
C LEU A 273 3.68 4.65 -0.27
N LEU A 274 4.92 4.49 -0.71
CA LEU A 274 5.67 5.54 -1.39
C LEU A 274 5.93 5.10 -2.84
N ILE A 275 5.63 5.97 -3.79
CA ILE A 275 5.78 5.70 -5.23
C ILE A 275 6.68 6.76 -5.85
N GLU A 276 7.68 6.29 -6.57
CA GLU A 276 8.47 7.10 -7.47
C GLU A 276 7.82 7.10 -8.86
N HIS A 277 7.38 8.26 -9.34
CA HIS A 277 6.63 8.32 -10.60
C HIS A 277 7.48 7.82 -11.77
N LEU A 278 8.80 8.07 -11.74
CA LEU A 278 9.75 7.60 -12.75
C LEU A 278 9.64 6.09 -13.03
N LEU A 279 9.31 5.27 -12.01
CA LEU A 279 9.19 3.82 -12.17
C LEU A 279 7.95 3.40 -12.97
N LEU A 280 6.92 4.26 -13.01
CA LEU A 280 5.68 4.09 -13.77
C LEU A 280 5.82 4.52 -15.24
N ARG A 281 6.99 5.00 -15.66
CA ARG A 281 7.21 5.33 -17.06
C ARG A 281 7.10 4.05 -17.91
N PRO A 282 6.30 4.06 -18.99
CA PRO A 282 6.19 2.89 -19.86
C PRO A 282 7.54 2.55 -20.45
N VAL A 283 7.78 1.25 -20.61
CA VAL A 283 9.04 0.68 -21.12
C VAL A 283 8.84 -0.10 -22.42
N GLY A 284 7.60 -0.32 -22.86
CA GLY A 284 7.31 -0.89 -24.15
C GLY A 284 7.81 -0.04 -25.31
N SER A 285 8.19 -0.70 -26.39
CA SER A 285 8.50 -0.06 -27.66
C SER A 285 7.23 0.50 -28.31
N VAL A 286 7.39 1.48 -29.20
CA VAL A 286 6.29 1.89 -30.08
C VAL A 286 6.03 0.74 -31.05
N MET A 287 4.82 0.18 -30.99
CA MET A 287 4.41 -0.90 -31.88
C MET A 287 3.72 -0.33 -33.11
N HIS A 288 3.70 -1.09 -34.19
CA HIS A 288 3.14 -0.69 -35.47
C HIS A 288 2.23 -1.78 -36.03
N THR A 289 1.17 -1.34 -36.72
CA THR A 289 0.36 -2.18 -37.58
C THR A 289 0.30 -1.55 -38.97
N TRP A 290 0.52 -2.37 -39.99
CA TRP A 290 0.39 -1.96 -41.38
C TRP A 290 -0.88 -2.54 -41.97
N PHE A 291 -1.60 -1.71 -42.71
CA PHE A 291 -2.86 -2.07 -43.35
C PHE A 291 -2.75 -1.89 -44.85
N LEU A 292 -3.15 -2.91 -45.60
CA LEU A 292 -3.47 -2.78 -47.01
C LEU A 292 -4.88 -2.20 -47.13
N VAL A 293 -5.01 -0.98 -47.64
CA VAL A 293 -6.29 -0.26 -47.69
C VAL A 293 -6.64 0.09 -49.12
N LYS A 294 -7.91 -0.11 -49.50
CA LYS A 294 -8.48 0.39 -50.75
C LYS A 294 -9.77 1.15 -50.47
N GLU A 295 -9.89 2.38 -50.96
CA GLU A 295 -11.11 3.21 -50.83
C GLU A 295 -11.63 3.30 -49.37
N GLY A 296 -10.72 3.29 -48.39
CA GLY A 296 -11.05 3.34 -46.96
C GLY A 296 -11.38 1.99 -46.31
N ARG A 297 -11.45 0.89 -47.08
CA ARG A 297 -11.65 -0.48 -46.56
C ARG A 297 -10.30 -1.18 -46.33
N ILE A 298 -10.14 -1.79 -45.15
CA ILE A 298 -8.98 -2.62 -44.80
C ILE A 298 -9.15 -3.99 -45.46
N LEU A 299 -8.17 -4.36 -46.30
CA LEU A 299 -8.11 -5.62 -47.02
C LEU A 299 -7.24 -6.66 -46.31
N LEU A 300 -6.10 -6.24 -45.77
CA LEU A 300 -5.17 -7.04 -44.97
C LEU A 300 -4.56 -6.17 -43.87
N GLU A 301 -4.22 -6.78 -42.74
CA GLU A 301 -3.48 -6.17 -41.65
C GLU A 301 -2.31 -7.04 -41.21
N SER A 302 -1.18 -6.44 -40.86
CA SER A 302 0.00 -7.14 -40.33
C SER A 302 -0.23 -7.54 -38.86
N GLN A 303 0.60 -8.45 -38.35
CA GLN A 303 0.74 -8.59 -36.91
C GLN A 303 1.29 -7.29 -36.29
N VAL A 304 0.99 -7.05 -35.01
CA VAL A 304 1.54 -5.93 -34.25
C VAL A 304 3.01 -6.22 -33.94
N MET A 305 3.92 -5.35 -34.38
CA MET A 305 5.36 -5.57 -34.28
C MET A 305 6.14 -4.29 -33.96
N GLU A 306 7.37 -4.43 -33.48
CA GLU A 306 8.27 -3.32 -33.17
C GLU A 306 8.91 -2.77 -34.47
N ASP A 307 9.14 -1.45 -34.53
CA ASP A 307 10.09 -0.78 -35.46
C ASP A 307 9.58 -0.19 -36.81
N MET A 308 10.43 0.69 -37.40
CA MET A 308 10.24 1.43 -38.66
C MET A 308 10.93 0.78 -39.88
N GLU A 309 11.89 -0.14 -39.69
CA GLU A 309 12.57 -0.83 -40.81
C GLU A 309 11.60 -1.70 -41.64
N PHE A 310 10.48 -2.10 -41.05
CA PHE A 310 9.46 -2.95 -41.67
C PHE A 310 8.55 -2.21 -42.69
N ASP A 311 8.65 -0.88 -42.82
CA ASP A 311 7.84 -0.13 -43.80
C ASP A 311 8.10 -0.63 -45.24
N HIS A 312 9.36 -0.89 -45.57
CA HIS A 312 9.75 -1.45 -46.86
C HIS A 312 9.60 -2.97 -46.89
N GLU A 313 9.81 -3.65 -45.76
CA GLU A 313 9.73 -5.11 -45.68
C GLU A 313 8.30 -5.61 -45.88
N PHE A 314 7.30 -5.01 -45.21
CA PHE A 314 5.89 -5.39 -45.39
C PHE A 314 5.43 -5.21 -46.84
N GLN A 315 5.79 -4.09 -47.44
CA GLN A 315 5.51 -3.81 -48.85
C GLN A 315 6.15 -4.85 -49.77
N ASN A 316 7.43 -5.16 -49.55
CA ASN A 316 8.15 -6.17 -50.33
C ASN A 316 7.55 -7.56 -50.14
N SER A 317 7.25 -7.97 -48.91
CA SER A 317 6.60 -9.25 -48.61
C SER A 317 5.23 -9.37 -49.29
N LEU A 318 4.44 -8.29 -49.31
CA LEU A 318 3.18 -8.26 -50.06
C LEU A 318 3.43 -8.43 -51.56
N LEU A 319 4.41 -7.74 -52.14
CA LEU A 319 4.73 -7.84 -53.57
C LEU A 319 5.30 -9.20 -53.97
N GLU A 320 6.11 -9.82 -53.12
CA GLU A 320 6.75 -11.12 -53.36
C GLU A 320 5.78 -12.29 -53.21
N ARG A 321 4.94 -12.26 -52.17
CA ARG A 321 4.11 -13.40 -51.77
C ARG A 321 2.64 -13.20 -52.06
N GLY A 322 2.14 -11.97 -51.94
CA GLY A 322 0.73 -11.65 -52.01
C GLY A 322 0.11 -11.73 -53.40
N THR A 323 0.91 -11.91 -54.46
CA THR A 323 0.43 -12.10 -55.85
C THR A 323 0.09 -13.54 -56.19
N ASP A 324 0.44 -14.51 -55.35
CA ASP A 324 0.10 -15.92 -55.55
C ASP A 324 -1.06 -16.32 -54.63
N ILE A 325 -2.07 -16.99 -55.18
CA ILE A 325 -3.23 -17.49 -54.44
C ILE A 325 -2.83 -18.59 -53.46
N GLU A 326 -1.83 -19.40 -53.80
CA GLU A 326 -1.41 -20.57 -53.00
C GLU A 326 -0.73 -20.16 -51.67
N ASN A 327 -0.28 -18.89 -51.55
CA ASN A 327 0.31 -18.35 -50.33
C ASN A 327 -0.73 -17.90 -49.29
N TYR A 328 -2.02 -18.00 -49.61
CA TYR A 328 -3.10 -17.65 -48.71
C TYR A 328 -3.79 -18.89 -48.16
N ILE A 329 -4.01 -18.89 -46.85
CA ILE A 329 -4.72 -19.94 -46.13
C ILE A 329 -5.96 -19.32 -45.51
N THR A 330 -7.10 -20.01 -45.62
CA THR A 330 -8.32 -19.64 -44.89
C THR A 330 -8.44 -20.55 -43.67
N SER A 331 -8.50 -19.97 -42.48
CA SER A 331 -8.67 -20.71 -41.22
C SER A 331 -9.86 -20.18 -40.44
N GLY A 332 -10.71 -21.07 -39.91
CA GLY A 332 -11.85 -20.67 -39.07
C GLY A 332 -12.95 -21.73 -39.00
N SER A 333 -14.06 -21.36 -38.38
CA SER A 333 -15.26 -22.20 -38.23
C SER A 333 -16.53 -21.38 -38.35
N VAL A 334 -17.68 -22.03 -38.53
CA VAL A 334 -18.98 -21.34 -38.64
C VAL A 334 -19.34 -20.54 -37.39
N ASP A 335 -18.86 -20.96 -36.21
CA ASP A 335 -19.16 -20.31 -34.94
C ASP A 335 -18.21 -19.12 -34.63
N GLU A 336 -16.96 -19.17 -35.12
CA GLU A 336 -15.93 -18.14 -34.84
C GLU A 336 -15.69 -17.18 -36.02
N GLY A 337 -16.24 -17.49 -37.21
CA GLY A 337 -15.95 -16.80 -38.46
C GLY A 337 -14.69 -17.33 -39.15
N TYR A 338 -14.49 -16.91 -40.40
CA TYR A 338 -13.33 -17.28 -41.22
C TYR A 338 -12.31 -16.13 -41.28
N THR A 339 -11.03 -16.49 -41.26
CA THR A 339 -9.88 -15.57 -41.36
C THR A 339 -9.05 -15.94 -42.57
N LEU A 340 -8.77 -14.94 -43.42
CA LEU A 340 -7.84 -15.05 -44.53
C LEU A 340 -6.43 -14.70 -44.04
N VAL A 341 -5.45 -15.57 -44.26
CA VAL A 341 -4.08 -15.41 -43.76
C VAL A 341 -3.09 -15.52 -44.92
N LEU A 342 -2.19 -14.56 -45.08
CA LEU A 342 -1.05 -14.60 -46.00
C LEU A 342 0.19 -15.07 -45.23
N THR A 343 0.90 -16.07 -45.75
CA THR A 343 2.07 -16.66 -45.08
C THR A 343 3.38 -16.51 -45.86
N ASP A 344 4.49 -16.54 -45.12
CA ASP A 344 5.86 -16.59 -45.66
C ASP A 344 6.29 -18.02 -46.06
N GLU A 345 7.53 -18.17 -46.52
CA GLU A 345 8.11 -19.45 -46.95
C GLU A 345 8.13 -20.52 -45.84
N GLU A 346 8.20 -20.10 -44.58
CA GLU A 346 8.25 -20.97 -43.40
C GLU A 346 6.85 -21.25 -42.80
N GLY A 347 5.82 -20.58 -43.30
CA GLY A 347 4.44 -20.67 -42.83
C GLY A 347 4.07 -19.67 -41.72
N SER A 348 4.94 -18.71 -41.42
CA SER A 348 4.64 -17.61 -40.49
C SER A 348 3.69 -16.60 -41.13
N ILE A 349 2.92 -15.89 -40.30
CA ILE A 349 1.89 -14.95 -40.75
C ILE A 349 2.53 -13.61 -41.16
N ILE A 350 2.36 -13.21 -42.42
CA ILE A 350 2.74 -11.87 -42.91
C ILE A 350 1.60 -10.89 -42.65
N ALA A 351 0.39 -11.25 -43.07
CA ALA A 351 -0.80 -10.43 -42.94
C ALA A 351 -2.05 -11.30 -42.85
N TYR A 352 -3.13 -10.77 -42.30
CA TYR A 352 -4.40 -11.48 -42.22
C TYR A 352 -5.59 -10.54 -42.35
N LYS A 353 -6.78 -11.11 -42.50
CA LYS A 353 -8.05 -10.41 -42.37
C LYS A 353 -9.09 -11.34 -41.80
N ASP A 354 -9.69 -10.94 -40.69
CA ASP A 354 -10.77 -11.67 -40.01
C ASP A 354 -12.16 -11.13 -40.38
N GLY A 355 -13.20 -11.78 -39.85
CA GLY A 355 -14.58 -11.31 -39.93
C GLY A 355 -15.34 -11.76 -41.18
N TYR A 356 -14.89 -12.81 -41.86
CA TYR A 356 -15.65 -13.40 -42.97
C TYR A 356 -16.71 -14.37 -42.45
N ILE A 357 -17.92 -14.26 -43.00
CA ILE A 357 -19.08 -15.08 -42.60
C ILE A 357 -18.91 -16.53 -43.10
N ASP A 358 -18.29 -16.70 -44.25
CA ASP A 358 -18.06 -18.01 -44.88
C ASP A 358 -16.73 -18.04 -45.65
N GLU A 359 -16.22 -19.25 -45.90
CA GLU A 359 -14.96 -19.48 -46.63
C GLU A 359 -15.00 -18.87 -48.04
N THR A 360 -16.12 -18.98 -48.75
CA THR A 360 -16.24 -18.46 -50.14
C THR A 360 -16.13 -16.93 -50.21
N SER A 361 -16.56 -16.23 -49.16
CA SER A 361 -16.43 -14.78 -49.03
C SER A 361 -14.98 -14.36 -48.81
N ALA A 362 -14.23 -15.11 -48.00
CA ALA A 362 -12.79 -14.91 -47.80
C ALA A 362 -12.02 -15.18 -49.11
N GLU A 363 -12.35 -16.25 -49.83
CA GLU A 363 -11.74 -16.59 -51.12
C GLU A 363 -12.03 -15.55 -52.21
N ARG A 364 -13.24 -14.98 -52.23
CA ARG A 364 -13.59 -13.89 -53.15
C ARG A 364 -12.74 -12.66 -52.86
N GLU A 365 -12.56 -12.28 -51.60
CA GLU A 365 -11.71 -11.15 -51.22
C GLU A 365 -10.24 -11.44 -51.55
N ARG A 366 -9.73 -12.64 -51.25
CA ARG A 366 -8.39 -13.10 -51.67
C ARG A 366 -8.15 -12.88 -53.16
N ASN A 367 -9.09 -13.34 -54.00
CA ASN A 367 -8.98 -13.21 -55.46
C ASN A 367 -8.98 -11.75 -55.94
N GLN A 368 -9.55 -10.83 -55.15
CA GLN A 368 -9.48 -9.39 -55.40
C GLN A 368 -8.13 -8.83 -54.95
N ILE A 369 -7.68 -9.17 -53.74
CA ILE A 369 -6.41 -8.74 -53.15
C ILE A 369 -5.23 -9.11 -54.06
N VAL A 370 -5.18 -10.35 -54.55
CA VAL A 370 -4.13 -10.85 -55.45
C VAL A 370 -4.02 -10.02 -56.75
N LYS A 371 -5.14 -9.49 -57.25
CA LYS A 371 -5.16 -8.62 -58.44
C LYS A 371 -4.72 -7.19 -58.14
N LEU A 372 -4.84 -6.76 -56.89
CA LEU A 372 -4.58 -5.39 -56.45
C LEU A 372 -3.11 -5.19 -56.04
N ILE A 373 -2.49 -6.18 -55.42
CA ILE A 373 -1.11 -6.12 -54.93
C ILE A 373 -0.08 -5.75 -56.02
N PRO A 374 -0.15 -6.25 -57.27
CA PRO A 374 0.78 -5.85 -58.33
C PRO A 374 0.70 -4.35 -58.74
N HIS A 375 -0.28 -3.62 -58.23
CA HIS A 375 -0.46 -2.19 -58.51
C HIS A 375 0.00 -1.29 -57.38
N LEU A 376 0.44 -1.86 -56.24
CA LEU A 376 0.83 -1.11 -55.05
C LEU A 376 1.93 -0.05 -55.32
N ASP A 377 2.90 -0.36 -56.18
CA ASP A 377 4.02 0.53 -56.53
C ASP A 377 3.66 1.60 -57.59
N LYS A 378 2.43 1.58 -58.11
CA LYS A 378 2.04 2.50 -59.19
C LYS A 378 1.57 3.84 -58.62
N PRO A 379 2.01 4.98 -59.18
CA PRO A 379 1.69 6.31 -58.65
C PRO A 379 0.19 6.71 -58.71
N ASN A 380 -0.66 5.93 -59.40
CA ASN A 380 -2.12 6.11 -59.50
C ASN A 380 -2.90 4.90 -58.96
N SER A 381 -2.35 4.15 -58.01
CA SER A 381 -3.05 3.03 -57.38
C SER A 381 -4.09 3.52 -56.37
N ASP A 382 -5.29 2.95 -56.42
CA ASP A 382 -6.33 3.15 -55.38
C ASP A 382 -6.03 2.39 -54.08
N VAL A 383 -4.92 1.64 -54.06
CA VAL A 383 -4.49 0.80 -52.94
C VAL A 383 -3.25 1.39 -52.31
N ILE A 384 -3.32 1.59 -51.00
CA ILE A 384 -2.26 2.21 -50.20
C ILE A 384 -1.91 1.35 -49.00
N ILE A 385 -0.66 1.43 -48.54
CA ILE A 385 -0.27 0.95 -47.23
C ILE A 385 -0.49 2.09 -46.22
N ARG A 386 -1.31 1.84 -45.21
CA ARG A 386 -1.50 2.74 -44.08
C ARG A 386 -0.78 2.17 -42.86
N LYS A 387 0.06 2.99 -42.23
CA LYS A 387 0.72 2.66 -40.97
C LYS A 387 -0.05 3.25 -39.79
N GLU A 388 -0.28 2.45 -38.76
CA GLU A 388 -0.85 2.90 -37.48
C GLU A 388 0.17 2.66 -36.37
N GLN A 389 0.39 3.70 -35.55
CA GLN A 389 1.33 3.66 -34.43
C GLN A 389 0.57 3.39 -33.13
N HIS A 390 0.96 2.34 -32.43
CA HIS A 390 0.47 2.00 -31.10
C HIS A 390 1.50 2.46 -30.08
N ILE A 391 1.32 3.69 -29.61
CA ILE A 391 2.18 4.29 -28.59
C ILE A 391 1.73 3.79 -27.22
N PRO A 392 2.64 3.26 -26.37
CA PRO A 392 2.29 2.84 -25.02
C PRO A 392 1.59 3.96 -24.25
N LYS A 393 0.51 3.60 -23.54
CA LYS A 393 -0.22 4.57 -22.72
C LYS A 393 0.71 5.19 -21.68
N GLY A 394 0.60 6.51 -21.48
CA GLY A 394 1.49 7.27 -20.59
C GLY A 394 2.81 7.71 -21.21
N ALA A 395 3.19 7.26 -22.41
CA ALA A 395 4.43 7.71 -23.04
C ALA A 395 4.38 9.19 -23.46
N LEU A 396 3.19 9.66 -23.85
CA LEU A 396 2.91 11.03 -24.28
C LEU A 396 1.90 11.69 -23.35
N LEU A 397 2.38 12.15 -22.19
CA LEU A 397 1.59 12.98 -21.29
C LEU A 397 1.77 14.46 -21.65
N SER A 398 0.70 15.24 -21.47
CA SER A 398 0.74 16.70 -21.65
C SER A 398 1.44 17.40 -20.48
N ASP A 399 1.46 16.77 -19.31
CA ASP A 399 2.14 17.23 -18.10
C ASP A 399 3.39 16.40 -17.78
N ASP A 400 4.32 17.00 -17.05
CA ASP A 400 5.54 16.32 -16.60
C ASP A 400 5.28 15.53 -15.31
N PHE A 401 4.54 14.44 -15.44
CA PHE A 401 4.16 13.57 -14.32
C PHE A 401 5.35 12.78 -13.75
N TYR A 402 6.34 12.44 -14.57
CA TYR A 402 7.38 11.47 -14.20
C TYR A 402 8.59 12.09 -13.50
N SER A 403 8.94 13.32 -13.84
CA SER A 403 10.23 13.89 -13.46
C SER A 403 10.23 14.34 -12.01
N LEU A 404 11.06 13.70 -11.18
CA LEU A 404 11.33 14.09 -9.79
C LEU A 404 10.06 14.21 -8.93
N GLN A 405 9.02 13.42 -9.23
CA GLN A 405 7.77 13.39 -8.48
C GLN A 405 7.63 12.11 -7.65
N LEU A 406 7.22 12.28 -6.40
CA LEU A 406 6.91 11.22 -5.45
C LEU A 406 5.46 11.35 -4.99
N SER A 407 4.82 10.21 -4.74
CA SER A 407 3.50 10.16 -4.13
C SER A 407 3.50 9.29 -2.88
N VAL A 408 2.90 9.79 -1.80
CA VAL A 408 2.67 9.06 -0.56
C VAL A 408 1.19 8.73 -0.44
N ILE A 409 0.85 7.45 -0.36
CA ILE A 409 -0.53 6.97 -0.29
C ILE A 409 -0.76 6.47 1.13
N LEU A 410 -1.67 7.12 1.83
CA LEU A 410 -1.94 6.92 3.25
C LEU A 410 -3.40 6.50 3.47
N PRO A 411 -3.66 5.53 4.35
CA PRO A 411 -5.02 5.13 4.69
C PRO A 411 -5.72 6.21 5.52
N ALA A 412 -6.98 6.53 5.22
CA ALA A 412 -7.71 7.58 5.93
C ALA A 412 -8.47 7.06 7.17
N TRP A 413 -8.56 5.74 7.36
CA TRP A 413 -9.39 5.11 8.40
C TRP A 413 -8.72 4.86 9.77
N PRO A 414 -7.38 4.67 9.90
CA PRO A 414 -6.79 4.48 11.22
C PRO A 414 -7.05 5.69 12.12
N VAL A 415 -7.27 5.44 13.41
CA VAL A 415 -7.71 6.49 14.35
C VAL A 415 -6.77 7.68 14.39
N ARG A 416 -5.44 7.44 14.40
CA ARG A 416 -4.44 8.51 14.37
C ARG A 416 -4.49 9.31 13.07
N PHE A 417 -4.73 8.63 11.95
CA PHE A 417 -4.69 9.21 10.62
C PHE A 417 -5.96 10.03 10.31
N ARG A 418 -7.02 9.93 11.12
CA ARG A 418 -8.18 10.84 11.05
C ARG A 418 -7.95 12.18 11.73
N ASN A 419 -6.91 12.31 12.55
CA ASN A 419 -6.63 13.57 13.22
C ASN A 419 -5.98 14.55 12.23
N GLU A 420 -6.69 15.62 11.89
CA GLU A 420 -6.20 16.65 10.95
C GLU A 420 -4.85 17.26 11.37
N LYS A 421 -4.60 17.40 12.68
CA LYS A 421 -3.29 17.86 13.18
C LYS A 421 -2.19 16.85 12.91
N PHE A 422 -2.51 15.54 12.99
CA PHE A 422 -1.57 14.48 12.63
C PHE A 422 -1.27 14.54 11.14
N ARG A 423 -2.29 14.68 10.28
CA ARG A 423 -2.11 14.77 8.83
C ARG A 423 -1.20 15.93 8.44
N ALA A 424 -1.50 17.13 8.94
CA ALA A 424 -0.70 18.33 8.68
C ALA A 424 0.75 18.17 9.13
N LEU A 425 0.97 17.60 10.32
CA LEU A 425 2.32 17.32 10.82
C LEU A 425 3.05 16.28 9.97
N PHE A 426 2.36 15.20 9.59
CA PHE A 426 2.92 14.16 8.74
C PHE A 426 3.38 14.74 7.40
N GLU A 427 2.51 15.48 6.73
CA GLU A 427 2.82 16.14 5.46
C GLU A 427 3.97 17.15 5.57
N GLN A 428 4.03 17.91 6.66
CA GLN A 428 5.15 18.82 6.91
C GLN A 428 6.47 18.05 7.06
N MET A 429 6.47 16.94 7.81
CA MET A 429 7.66 16.13 8.00
C MET A 429 8.09 15.42 6.72
N VAL A 430 7.14 14.96 5.90
CA VAL A 430 7.42 14.42 4.57
C VAL A 430 8.16 15.46 3.73
N LYS A 431 7.64 16.69 3.64
CA LYS A 431 8.27 17.79 2.88
C LYS A 431 9.67 18.13 3.38
N LEU A 432 9.91 18.10 4.69
CA LEU A 432 11.23 18.36 5.29
C LEU A 432 12.22 17.20 5.10
N SER A 433 11.73 15.99 4.81
CA SER A 433 12.54 14.78 4.72
C SER A 433 13.00 14.47 3.30
N VAL A 434 12.27 14.98 2.30
CA VAL A 434 12.48 14.74 0.88
C VAL A 434 13.57 15.66 0.32
N PRO A 435 14.39 15.22 -0.67
CA PRO A 435 15.35 16.09 -1.34
C PRO A 435 14.71 17.34 -1.96
N ALA A 436 15.42 18.47 -1.95
CA ALA A 436 14.89 19.76 -2.40
C ALA A 436 14.47 19.81 -3.88
N HIS A 437 15.02 18.93 -4.71
CA HIS A 437 14.72 18.86 -6.15
C HIS A 437 13.55 17.93 -6.48
N THR A 438 13.02 17.18 -5.50
CA THR A 438 11.89 16.27 -5.68
C THR A 438 10.60 16.88 -5.14
N SER A 439 9.54 16.83 -5.93
CA SER A 439 8.18 17.14 -5.51
C SER A 439 7.57 15.93 -4.81
N ILE A 440 6.74 16.17 -3.78
CA ILE A 440 6.02 15.11 -3.09
C ILE A 440 4.58 15.50 -2.78
N SER A 441 3.66 14.60 -3.09
CA SER A 441 2.22 14.73 -2.80
C SER A 441 1.78 13.65 -1.83
N CYS A 442 0.92 14.00 -0.87
CA CYS A 442 0.33 13.05 0.07
C CYS A 442 -1.16 12.87 -0.25
N PHE A 443 -1.60 11.62 -0.37
CA PHE A 443 -2.98 11.25 -0.65
C PHE A 443 -3.54 10.43 0.51
N TRP A 444 -4.55 10.96 1.18
CA TRP A 444 -5.29 10.26 2.23
C TRP A 444 -6.52 9.60 1.61
N VAL A 445 -6.44 8.29 1.40
CA VAL A 445 -7.44 7.53 0.64
C VAL A 445 -8.29 6.66 1.56
N ASP A 446 -9.55 6.42 1.20
CA ASP A 446 -10.41 5.54 1.97
C ASP A 446 -10.03 4.06 1.81
N LEU A 447 -10.75 3.18 2.52
CA LEU A 447 -10.46 1.74 2.50
C LEU A 447 -10.67 1.10 1.13
N ALA A 448 -11.71 1.49 0.40
CA ALA A 448 -12.00 0.95 -0.91
C ALA A 448 -10.96 1.43 -1.92
N GLU A 449 -10.64 2.73 -1.89
CA GLU A 449 -9.60 3.34 -2.71
C GLU A 449 -8.22 2.71 -2.47
N MET A 450 -7.83 2.51 -1.20
CA MET A 450 -6.57 1.83 -0.87
C MET A 450 -6.56 0.39 -1.37
N LYS A 451 -7.67 -0.36 -1.23
CA LYS A 451 -7.74 -1.75 -1.68
C LYS A 451 -7.57 -1.85 -3.20
N ASP A 452 -8.26 -0.99 -3.95
CA ASP A 452 -8.15 -0.94 -5.41
C ASP A 452 -6.72 -0.59 -5.82
N PHE A 453 -6.11 0.39 -5.13
CA PHE A 453 -4.72 0.78 -5.34
C PHE A 453 -3.73 -0.35 -5.04
N GLU A 454 -3.83 -0.99 -3.86
CA GLU A 454 -2.97 -2.10 -3.43
C GLU A 454 -3.03 -3.27 -4.42
N THR A 455 -4.22 -3.58 -4.95
CA THR A 455 -4.42 -4.66 -5.92
C THR A 455 -3.55 -4.44 -7.16
N VAL A 456 -3.72 -3.29 -7.81
CA VAL A 456 -2.96 -2.95 -9.02
C VAL A 456 -1.47 -2.77 -8.70
N PHE A 457 -1.14 -2.20 -7.54
CA PHE A 457 0.24 -1.98 -7.14
C PHE A 457 1.00 -3.30 -6.90
N MET A 458 0.37 -4.31 -6.29
CA MET A 458 0.99 -5.62 -6.14
C MET A 458 1.24 -6.31 -7.48
N ASP A 459 0.24 -6.31 -8.37
CA ASP A 459 0.37 -6.89 -9.71
C ASP A 459 1.49 -6.20 -10.50
N TRP A 460 1.53 -4.86 -10.43
CA TRP A 460 2.57 -4.05 -11.07
C TRP A 460 3.96 -4.38 -10.53
N ARG A 461 4.12 -4.50 -9.21
CA ARG A 461 5.40 -4.85 -8.60
C ARG A 461 5.87 -6.24 -9.00
N ALA A 462 4.96 -7.22 -8.97
CA ALA A 462 5.26 -8.59 -9.37
C ALA A 462 5.71 -8.68 -10.82
N GLU A 463 5.07 -7.91 -11.71
CA GLU A 463 5.47 -7.86 -13.12
C GLU A 463 6.78 -7.10 -13.33
N LYS A 464 6.95 -5.93 -12.70
CA LYS A 464 8.14 -5.06 -12.84
C LYS A 464 9.42 -5.73 -12.34
N ALA A 465 9.31 -6.63 -11.37
CA ALA A 465 10.45 -7.35 -10.79
C ALA A 465 11.00 -8.47 -11.69
N LYS A 466 10.24 -8.93 -12.69
CA LYS A 466 10.67 -9.99 -13.60
C LYS A 466 11.84 -9.53 -14.45
N VAL A 467 12.76 -10.45 -14.75
CA VAL A 467 13.89 -10.22 -15.68
C VAL A 467 13.39 -9.84 -17.07
N ARG A 468 12.27 -10.42 -17.49
CA ARG A 468 11.55 -10.10 -18.73
C ARG A 468 10.08 -9.85 -18.40
N PRO A 469 9.69 -8.60 -18.12
CA PRO A 469 8.29 -8.24 -17.90
C PRO A 469 7.46 -8.51 -19.15
N HIS A 470 6.22 -8.94 -18.97
CA HIS A 470 5.25 -9.13 -20.03
C HIS A 470 4.72 -7.77 -20.51
N GLN A 471 4.88 -7.50 -21.81
CA GLN A 471 4.30 -6.34 -22.48
C GLN A 471 3.11 -6.74 -23.35
N PRO A 472 2.09 -5.88 -23.52
CA PRO A 472 1.97 -4.52 -22.97
C PRO A 472 1.48 -4.46 -21.51
N TRP A 473 1.33 -5.61 -20.84
CA TRP A 473 0.70 -5.73 -19.52
C TRP A 473 1.34 -4.85 -18.43
N LEU A 474 2.67 -4.79 -18.35
CA LEU A 474 3.37 -3.93 -17.39
C LEU A 474 3.02 -2.44 -17.59
N ASP A 475 2.97 -2.00 -18.84
CA ASP A 475 2.66 -0.61 -19.18
C ASP A 475 1.17 -0.30 -18.91
N GLU A 476 0.27 -1.26 -19.10
CA GLU A 476 -1.14 -1.14 -18.70
C GLU A 476 -1.31 -0.99 -17.18
N LEU A 477 -0.59 -1.77 -16.38
CA LEU A 477 -0.58 -1.63 -14.92
C LEU A 477 0.00 -0.28 -14.49
N SER A 478 1.07 0.17 -15.14
CA SER A 478 1.68 1.48 -14.90
C SER A 478 0.71 2.63 -15.24
N TRP A 479 -0.03 2.49 -16.34
CA TRP A 479 -1.10 3.41 -16.73
C TRP A 479 -2.22 3.46 -15.71
N CYS A 480 -2.67 2.29 -15.23
CA CYS A 480 -3.70 2.21 -14.22
C CYS A 480 -3.28 2.94 -12.93
N LEU A 481 -2.06 2.68 -12.42
CA LEU A 481 -1.51 3.38 -11.26
C LEU A 481 -1.42 4.89 -11.47
N LEU A 482 -1.00 5.34 -12.65
CA LEU A 482 -0.96 6.77 -12.99
C LEU A 482 -2.36 7.41 -12.93
N VAL A 483 -3.37 6.76 -13.51
CA VAL A 483 -4.76 7.24 -13.49
C VAL A 483 -5.29 7.27 -12.05
N LEU A 484 -4.97 6.28 -11.23
CA LEU A 484 -5.35 6.28 -9.80
C LEU A 484 -4.70 7.43 -9.03
N LEU A 485 -3.41 7.71 -9.27
CA LEU A 485 -2.73 8.83 -8.63
C LEU A 485 -3.32 10.19 -9.06
N LYS A 486 -3.67 10.34 -10.34
CA LYS A 486 -4.40 11.53 -10.82
C LYS A 486 -5.79 11.62 -10.21
N TYR A 487 -6.51 10.50 -10.09
CA TYR A 487 -7.83 10.47 -9.42
C TYR A 487 -7.74 10.92 -7.96
N PHE A 488 -6.70 10.50 -7.22
CA PHE A 488 -6.51 10.95 -5.84
C PHE A 488 -6.18 12.44 -5.73
N ALA A 489 -5.53 13.02 -6.73
CA ALA A 489 -5.25 14.45 -6.80
C ALA A 489 -6.49 15.27 -7.20
N ASP A 490 -7.15 14.86 -8.28
CA ASP A 490 -8.39 15.46 -8.79
C ASP A 490 -9.27 14.39 -9.46
N PRO A 491 -10.36 13.94 -8.81
CA PRO A 491 -11.30 12.99 -9.39
C PRO A 491 -11.98 13.46 -10.69
N ASN A 492 -12.00 14.77 -10.95
CA ASN A 492 -12.62 15.38 -12.13
C ASN A 492 -11.62 15.66 -13.26
N ASP A 493 -10.36 15.24 -13.13
CA ASP A 493 -9.37 15.36 -14.19
C ASP A 493 -9.89 14.71 -15.49
N SER A 494 -9.73 15.42 -16.61
CA SER A 494 -10.24 14.98 -17.91
C SER A 494 -9.77 13.58 -18.34
N LEU A 495 -8.54 13.21 -17.98
CA LEU A 495 -7.97 11.90 -18.27
C LEU A 495 -8.62 10.82 -17.40
N VAL A 496 -8.82 11.14 -16.11
CA VAL A 496 -9.46 10.23 -15.15
C VAL A 496 -10.89 9.93 -15.56
N VAL A 497 -11.67 10.97 -15.90
CA VAL A 497 -13.05 10.81 -16.37
C VAL A 497 -13.14 9.93 -17.61
N LYS A 498 -12.17 10.04 -18.52
CA LYS A 498 -12.12 9.26 -19.76
C LYS A 498 -11.72 7.79 -19.53
N GLU A 499 -10.71 7.53 -18.72
CA GLU A 499 -10.04 6.22 -18.66
C GLU A 499 -10.53 5.34 -17.50
N LEU A 500 -10.93 5.93 -16.37
CA LEU A 500 -11.30 5.18 -15.16
C LEU A 500 -12.44 4.15 -15.39
N PRO A 501 -13.51 4.44 -16.16
CA PRO A 501 -14.57 3.45 -16.41
C PRO A 501 -14.05 2.16 -17.06
N GLY A 502 -13.19 2.27 -18.09
CA GLY A 502 -12.61 1.11 -18.76
C GLY A 502 -11.64 0.32 -17.87
N LEU A 503 -10.87 1.04 -17.02
CA LEU A 503 -9.97 0.41 -16.05
C LEU A 503 -10.74 -0.31 -14.93
N ARG A 504 -11.88 0.22 -14.50
CA ARG A 504 -12.76 -0.42 -13.50
C ARG A 504 -13.26 -1.76 -13.99
N ASP A 505 -13.75 -1.83 -15.22
CA ASP A 505 -14.26 -3.08 -15.79
C ASP A 505 -13.15 -4.12 -15.98
N LYS A 506 -11.97 -3.68 -16.44
CA LYS A 506 -10.83 -4.57 -16.73
C LYS A 506 -10.16 -5.11 -15.47
N HIS A 507 -9.98 -4.29 -14.44
CA HIS A 507 -9.25 -4.66 -13.21
C HIS A 507 -10.16 -4.88 -11.99
N GLY A 508 -11.49 -4.80 -12.17
CA GLY A 508 -12.46 -5.02 -11.09
C GLY A 508 -12.44 -3.95 -10.00
N LEU A 509 -12.11 -2.70 -10.33
CA LEU A 509 -11.95 -1.61 -9.36
C LEU A 509 -13.32 -1.09 -8.88
N SER A 510 -13.41 -0.80 -7.58
CA SER A 510 -14.62 -0.37 -6.89
C SER A 510 -14.82 1.15 -6.79
N MET A 511 -13.79 1.96 -7.08
CA MET A 511 -13.82 3.43 -7.03
C MET A 511 -14.96 4.03 -7.88
N LYS A 512 -15.55 5.13 -7.39
CA LYS A 512 -16.63 5.87 -8.07
C LYS A 512 -16.26 7.34 -8.19
N PHE A 513 -16.80 8.03 -9.19
CA PHE A 513 -16.67 9.48 -9.23
C PHE A 513 -17.43 10.10 -8.06
N ARG A 514 -16.86 11.13 -7.41
CA ARG A 514 -17.49 11.78 -6.23
C ARG A 514 -18.90 12.33 -6.51
N ASN A 515 -19.25 12.57 -7.77
CA ASN A 515 -20.57 13.08 -8.18
C ASN A 515 -21.59 11.99 -8.58
N GLU A 516 -21.26 10.70 -8.49
CA GLU A 516 -22.18 9.58 -8.82
C GLU A 516 -23.09 9.17 -7.64
N GLY A 517 -23.16 9.97 -6.57
CA GLY A 517 -23.90 9.59 -5.36
C GLY A 517 -24.24 10.71 -4.39
N GLU A 518 -24.51 11.94 -4.86
CA GLU A 518 -25.30 12.91 -4.09
C GLU A 518 -26.80 12.77 -4.36
#